data_AF-A0A3L8CSE3-F1
#
_entry.id   AF-A0A3L8CSE3-F1
#
_cell.length_a   1.000
_cell.length_b   1.000
_cell.length_c   1.000
_cell.angle_alpha   90.00
_cell.angle_beta   90.00
_cell.angle_gamma   90.00
#
_symmetry.space_group_name_H-M   'P 1'
#
loop_
_entity.id
_entity.type
_entity.pdbx_description
1 polymer ?
#
loop_
_entity_poly.entity_id
_entity_poly.type
_entity_poly.pdbx_seq_one_letter_code
_entity_poly.pdbx_strand_id
1 'polypeptide(L)'
;MNRLILGCALLALSGLLGPMAQADTLRTSLLLAQSPTGVNNNPYNSPTRRANPNSMQGTQPNTPETRQPTFAPAPRPPTLQNGGIGNGYPQQRSVPSTPPKFIPNPPPRDSGSSNR
;
A
#
# COMPACT_ATOMS: atom_id res chain seq x y z
N MET A 1 -21.41 -57.09 -43.01
CA MET A 1 -20.21 -56.22 -43.17
C MET A 1 -20.52 -54.73 -42.96
N ASN A 2 -21.66 -54.20 -43.44
CA ASN A 2 -21.97 -52.76 -43.32
C ASN A 2 -22.14 -52.20 -41.89
N ARG A 3 -22.58 -53.02 -40.93
CA ARG A 3 -22.78 -52.57 -39.53
C ARG A 3 -21.46 -52.29 -38.80
N LEU A 4 -20.41 -53.05 -39.12
CA LEU A 4 -19.07 -52.85 -38.56
C LEU A 4 -18.44 -51.57 -39.11
N ILE A 5 -18.59 -51.33 -40.42
CA ILE A 5 -18.07 -50.13 -41.08
C ILE A 5 -18.74 -48.87 -40.50
N LEU A 6 -20.06 -48.90 -40.28
CA LEU A 6 -20.79 -47.81 -39.64
C LEU A 6 -20.31 -47.55 -38.20
N GLY A 7 -20.09 -48.63 -37.43
CA GLY A 7 -19.56 -48.51 -36.06
C GLY A 7 -18.16 -47.89 -36.02
N CYS A 8 -17.26 -48.32 -36.89
CA CYS A 8 -15.91 -47.75 -36.99
C CYS A 8 -15.93 -46.28 -37.42
N ALA A 9 -16.83 -45.90 -38.35
CA ALA A 9 -16.97 -44.52 -38.79
C ALA A 9 -17.46 -43.59 -37.66
N LEU A 10 -18.43 -44.04 -36.86
CA LEU A 10 -18.92 -43.28 -35.70
C LEU A 10 -17.87 -43.15 -34.58
N LEU A 11 -17.08 -44.20 -34.36
CA LEU A 11 -16.00 -44.17 -33.37
C LEU A 11 -14.89 -43.18 -33.78
N ALA A 12 -14.49 -43.20 -35.05
CA ALA A 12 -13.51 -42.27 -35.60
C ALA A 12 -14.00 -40.82 -35.54
N LEU A 13 -15.28 -40.58 -35.86
CA LEU A 13 -15.87 -39.24 -35.79
C LEU A 13 -15.92 -38.72 -34.34
N SER A 14 -16.25 -39.58 -33.37
CA SER A 14 -16.27 -39.22 -31.95
C SER A 14 -14.87 -38.88 -31.41
N GLY A 15 -13.85 -39.65 -31.82
CA GLY A 15 -12.46 -39.40 -31.45
C GLY A 15 -11.89 -38.10 -32.04
N LEU A 16 -12.36 -37.68 -33.22
CA LEU A 16 -11.92 -36.44 -33.85
C LEU A 16 -12.55 -35.18 -33.23
N LEU A 17 -13.81 -35.26 -32.76
CA LEU A 17 -14.51 -34.13 -32.14
C LEU A 17 -14.29 -34.00 -30.62
N GLY A 18 -13.90 -35.08 -29.94
CA GLY A 18 -13.67 -35.09 -28.48
C GLY A 18 -12.63 -34.10 -27.92
N PRO A 19 -11.48 -33.83 -28.58
CA PRO A 19 -10.44 -32.97 -28.03
C PRO A 19 -10.83 -31.48 -27.95
N MET A 20 -11.84 -31.04 -28.71
CA MET A 20 -12.21 -29.62 -28.81
C MET A 20 -12.90 -29.11 -27.53
N ALA A 21 -13.46 -29.99 -26.70
CA ALA A 21 -14.17 -29.61 -25.48
C ALA A 21 -13.26 -29.43 -24.24
N GLN A 22 -12.01 -29.89 -24.30
CA GLN A 22 -11.12 -29.91 -23.11
C GLN A 22 -10.12 -28.74 -23.06
N ALA A 23 -9.92 -28.01 -24.15
CA ALA A 23 -9.03 -26.85 -24.15
C ALA A 23 -9.64 -25.64 -23.42
N ASP A 24 -10.97 -25.49 -23.44
CA ASP A 24 -11.66 -24.35 -22.85
C ASP A 24 -11.80 -24.48 -21.32
N THR A 25 -11.95 -25.69 -20.79
CA THR A 25 -12.12 -25.95 -19.35
C THR A 25 -10.84 -25.66 -18.55
N LEU A 26 -9.66 -25.96 -19.12
CA LEU A 26 -8.37 -25.63 -18.48
C LEU A 26 -8.05 -24.14 -18.53
N ARG A 27 -8.46 -23.44 -19.60
CA ARG A 27 -8.27 -21.99 -19.75
C ARG A 27 -9.23 -21.19 -18.86
N THR A 28 -10.49 -21.58 -18.80
CA THR A 28 -11.50 -20.97 -17.93
C THR A 28 -11.17 -21.17 -16.46
N SER A 29 -10.72 -22.36 -16.04
CA SER A 29 -10.30 -22.61 -14.65
C SER A 29 -9.04 -21.84 -14.23
N LEU A 30 -8.04 -21.68 -15.11
CA LEU A 30 -6.89 -20.80 -14.86
C LEU A 30 -7.29 -19.31 -14.79
N LEU A 31 -8.20 -18.86 -15.66
CA LEU A 31 -8.71 -17.48 -15.63
C LEU A 31 -9.57 -17.20 -14.39
N LEU A 32 -10.31 -18.18 -13.87
CA LEU A 32 -11.03 -18.07 -12.58
C LEU A 32 -10.08 -18.04 -11.38
N ALA A 33 -8.91 -18.69 -11.47
CA ALA A 33 -7.88 -18.61 -10.43
C ALA A 33 -7.12 -17.27 -10.46
N GLN A 34 -6.98 -16.65 -11.64
CA GLN A 34 -6.29 -15.37 -11.82
C GLN A 34 -7.19 -14.16 -11.58
N SER A 35 -8.48 -14.28 -11.86
CA SER A 35 -9.48 -13.24 -11.64
C SER A 35 -10.42 -13.77 -10.56
N PRO A 36 -10.36 -13.27 -9.31
CA PRO A 36 -11.30 -13.69 -8.28
C PRO A 36 -12.71 -13.34 -8.73
N THR A 37 -13.39 -14.30 -9.36
CA THR A 37 -14.80 -14.20 -9.70
C THR A 37 -15.55 -14.17 -8.38
N GLY A 38 -16.06 -13.00 -8.00
CA GLY A 38 -16.95 -12.87 -6.84
C GLY A 38 -16.59 -11.81 -5.81
N VAL A 39 -15.47 -11.09 -5.95
CA VAL A 39 -15.31 -9.83 -5.20
C VAL A 39 -15.54 -8.72 -6.20
N ASN A 40 -16.66 -8.01 -6.01
CA ASN A 40 -16.90 -6.68 -6.58
C ASN A 40 -15.59 -5.94 -6.80
N ASN A 41 -15.47 -5.21 -7.90
CA ASN A 41 -14.34 -4.38 -8.36
C ASN A 41 -14.00 -3.24 -7.37
N ASN A 42 -14.03 -3.56 -6.08
CA ASN A 42 -13.87 -2.74 -4.91
C ASN A 42 -12.36 -2.73 -4.61
N PRO A 43 -11.69 -1.61 -4.87
CA PRO A 43 -10.25 -1.47 -4.63
C PRO A 43 -9.89 -1.77 -3.17
N TYR A 44 -10.84 -1.63 -2.26
CA TYR A 44 -10.63 -1.79 -0.83
C TYR A 44 -10.73 -3.23 -0.32
N ASN A 45 -11.10 -4.21 -1.17
CA ASN A 45 -11.24 -5.62 -0.78
C ASN A 45 -10.52 -6.60 -1.73
N SER A 46 -9.36 -6.20 -2.27
CA SER A 46 -8.56 -7.07 -3.14
C SER A 46 -7.74 -8.11 -2.34
N PRO A 47 -7.35 -9.26 -2.93
CA PRO A 47 -6.46 -10.22 -2.30
C PRO A 47 -5.16 -9.59 -1.77
N THR A 48 -4.57 -8.68 -2.54
CA THR A 48 -3.35 -7.96 -2.17
C THR A 48 -3.54 -7.08 -0.94
N ARG A 49 -4.68 -6.38 -0.83
CA ARG A 49 -4.99 -5.53 0.34
C ARG A 49 -5.39 -6.33 1.58
N ARG A 50 -5.99 -7.51 1.41
CA ARG A 50 -6.24 -8.45 2.53
C ARG A 50 -4.95 -9.01 3.10
N ALA A 51 -4.00 -9.38 2.24
CA ALA A 51 -2.67 -9.87 2.65
C ALA A 51 -1.82 -8.76 3.30
N ASN A 52 -1.94 -7.53 2.80
CA ASN A 52 -1.26 -6.36 3.36
C ASN A 52 -2.17 -5.13 3.29
N PRO A 53 -2.81 -4.74 4.42
CA PRO A 53 -3.68 -3.56 4.48
C PRO A 53 -3.03 -2.25 4.04
N ASN A 54 -1.70 -2.14 4.14
CA ASN A 54 -0.94 -0.96 3.71
C ASN A 54 -0.58 -0.98 2.21
N SER A 55 -0.88 -2.06 1.49
CA SER A 55 -0.59 -2.14 0.05
C SER A 55 -1.51 -1.24 -0.76
N MET A 56 -0.92 -0.36 -1.57
CA MET A 56 -1.64 0.51 -2.50
C MET A 56 -1.79 -0.08 -3.90
N GLN A 57 -1.19 -1.24 -4.16
CA GLN A 57 -1.25 -1.91 -5.46
C GLN A 57 -2.71 -2.19 -5.86
N GLY A 58 -3.12 -1.70 -7.03
CA GLY A 58 -4.49 -1.84 -7.53
C GLY A 58 -5.53 -0.95 -6.85
N THR A 59 -5.12 -0.04 -5.95
CA THR A 59 -6.02 0.96 -5.35
C THR A 59 -5.82 2.37 -5.87
N GLN A 60 -4.66 2.63 -6.47
CA GLN A 60 -4.38 3.91 -7.10
C GLN A 60 -4.90 3.92 -8.55
N PRO A 61 -5.49 5.03 -9.01
CA PRO A 61 -5.77 5.24 -10.43
C PRO A 61 -4.48 5.06 -11.25
N ASN A 62 -4.54 4.29 -12.32
CA ASN A 62 -3.40 4.12 -13.24
C ASN A 62 -3.29 5.28 -14.24
N THR A 63 -4.27 6.18 -14.24
CA THR A 63 -4.29 7.36 -15.10
C THR A 63 -3.61 8.51 -14.35
N PRO A 64 -2.53 9.10 -14.91
CA PRO A 64 -1.94 10.30 -14.35
C PRO A 64 -3.00 11.40 -14.26
N GLU A 65 -3.02 12.12 -13.14
CA GLU A 65 -3.88 13.30 -13.02
C GLU A 65 -3.59 14.25 -14.18
N THR A 66 -4.62 14.60 -14.95
CA THR A 66 -4.48 15.54 -16.06
C THR A 66 -4.20 16.92 -15.50
N ARG A 67 -2.93 17.30 -15.43
CA ARG A 67 -2.51 18.63 -14.98
C ARG A 67 -2.78 19.66 -16.06
N GLN A 68 -3.67 20.61 -15.76
CA GLN A 68 -3.72 21.88 -16.47
C GLN A 68 -2.41 22.65 -16.24
N PRO A 69 -1.87 23.38 -17.24
CA PRO A 69 -0.71 24.25 -17.04
C PRO A 69 -1.02 25.25 -15.93
N THR A 70 -0.37 25.08 -14.78
CA THR A 70 -0.53 25.98 -13.64
C THR A 70 0.53 27.07 -13.75
N PHE A 71 0.10 28.32 -13.90
CA PHE A 71 1.00 29.50 -13.89
C PHE A 71 1.46 29.88 -12.46
N ALA A 72 0.91 29.23 -11.43
CA ALA A 72 1.31 29.44 -10.05
C ALA A 72 2.53 28.58 -9.67
N PRO A 73 3.39 29.07 -8.76
CA PRO A 73 4.46 28.27 -8.17
C PRO A 73 3.92 26.98 -7.53
N ALA A 74 4.66 25.88 -7.69
CA ALA A 74 4.28 24.61 -7.08
C ALA A 74 4.19 24.75 -5.54
N PRO A 75 3.18 24.14 -4.89
CA PRO A 75 3.12 24.08 -3.43
C PRO A 75 4.42 23.49 -2.86
N ARG A 76 4.98 24.13 -1.83
CA ARG A 76 6.17 23.62 -1.17
C ARG A 76 5.84 22.29 -0.48
N PRO A 77 6.72 21.26 -0.58
CA PRO A 77 6.48 19.99 0.07
C PRO A 77 6.40 20.18 1.60
N PRO A 78 5.58 19.38 2.31
CA PRO A 78 5.53 19.43 3.77
C PRO A 78 6.89 18.99 4.34
N THR A 79 7.49 19.84 5.17
CA THR A 79 8.73 19.61 5.90
C THR A 79 8.51 19.83 7.40
N LEU A 80 9.52 19.57 8.22
CA LEU A 80 9.47 19.90 9.65
C LEU A 80 9.55 21.41 9.86
N GLN A 81 10.36 22.11 9.05
CA GLN A 81 10.62 23.54 9.20
C GLN A 81 9.44 24.42 8.79
N ASN A 82 8.60 23.96 7.85
CA ASN A 82 7.39 24.67 7.45
C ASN A 82 6.13 24.19 8.20
N GLY A 83 6.28 23.30 9.19
CA GLY A 83 5.17 22.76 9.98
C GLY A 83 4.28 21.74 9.26
N GLY A 84 4.56 21.42 8.00
CA GLY A 84 3.73 20.50 7.20
C GLY A 84 3.76 19.04 7.68
N ILE A 85 4.81 18.63 8.39
CA ILE A 85 4.96 17.26 8.94
C ILE A 85 4.28 17.10 10.33
N GLY A 86 3.77 18.17 10.94
CA GLY A 86 3.04 18.12 12.23
C GLY A 86 3.85 17.71 13.46
N ASN A 87 5.04 17.11 13.28
CA ASN A 87 6.00 16.74 14.33
C ASN A 87 7.04 17.83 14.60
N GLY A 88 6.84 19.04 14.08
CA GLY A 88 7.73 20.16 14.34
C GLY A 88 7.60 20.65 15.79
N TYR A 89 8.71 21.03 16.42
CA TYR A 89 8.65 21.79 17.66
C TYR A 89 7.89 23.10 17.42
N PRO A 90 7.07 23.59 18.38
CA PRO A 90 6.41 24.87 18.24
C PRO A 90 7.48 25.95 17.99
N GLN A 91 7.49 26.51 16.78
CA GLN A 91 8.41 27.60 16.41
C GLN A 91 8.17 28.83 17.29
N GLN A 92 6.95 29.00 17.79
CA GLN A 92 6.61 29.96 18.84
C GLN A 92 6.64 29.29 20.21
N ARG A 93 7.82 28.96 20.71
CA ARG A 93 7.98 28.92 22.17
C ARG A 93 7.98 30.37 22.62
N SER A 94 6.84 30.88 23.08
CA SER A 94 6.78 32.19 23.74
C SER A 94 7.89 32.23 24.79
N VAL A 95 8.80 33.19 24.70
CA VAL A 95 9.80 33.41 25.75
C VAL A 95 9.01 33.53 27.06
N PRO A 96 9.32 32.74 28.10
CA PRO A 96 8.62 32.86 29.36
C PRO A 96 8.61 34.33 29.80
N SER A 97 7.43 34.88 30.08
CA SER A 97 7.29 36.28 30.51
C SER A 97 7.99 36.55 31.85
N THR A 98 8.41 35.49 32.55
CA THR A 98 9.07 35.54 33.84
C THR A 98 10.56 35.27 33.69
N PRO A 99 11.42 36.10 34.30
CA PRO A 99 12.85 35.84 34.33
C PRO A 99 13.15 34.51 35.03
N PRO A 100 14.22 33.79 34.63
CA PRO A 100 14.62 32.55 35.28
C PRO A 100 14.92 32.81 36.76
N LYS A 101 14.34 31.99 37.63
CA LYS A 101 14.61 32.04 39.06
C LYS A 101 15.97 31.40 39.33
N PHE A 102 16.99 32.23 39.53
CA PHE A 102 18.29 31.76 40.00
C PHE A 102 18.15 31.28 41.44
N ILE A 103 18.57 30.04 41.69
CA ILE A 103 18.81 29.55 43.05
C ILE A 103 20.09 30.21 43.58
N PRO A 104 20.14 30.62 44.85
CA PRO A 104 21.36 31.13 45.46
C PRO A 104 22.47 30.10 45.38
N ASN A 105 23.71 30.56 45.20
CA ASN A 105 24.86 29.67 45.31
C ASN A 105 24.87 29.00 46.69
N PRO A 106 25.17 27.69 46.75
CA PRO A 106 25.31 27.00 48.04
C PRO A 106 26.38 27.69 48.89
N PRO A 107 26.26 27.59 50.24
CA PRO A 107 27.26 28.18 51.13
C PRO A 107 28.66 27.62 50.81
N PRO A 108 29.72 28.43 50.98
CA PRO A 108 31.09 27.97 50.84
C PRO A 108 31.34 26.75 51.71
N ARG A 109 32.04 25.74 51.17
CA ARG A 109 32.54 24.64 52.00
C ARG A 109 33.45 25.20 53.07
N ASP A 110 33.20 24.78 54.29
CA ASP A 110 33.99 25.02 55.48
C ASP A 110 35.47 24.76 55.19
N SER A 111 36.30 25.79 55.36
CA SER A 111 37.77 25.72 55.28
C SER A 111 38.33 25.08 56.55
N GLY A 112 37.82 23.90 56.87
CA GLY A 112 38.18 23.10 58.03
C GLY A 112 39.63 22.69 57.98
N SER A 113 40.49 23.52 58.57
CA SER A 113 41.73 23.11 59.23
C SER A 113 41.38 22.16 60.38
N SER A 114 41.01 20.92 60.07
CA SER A 114 40.78 19.88 61.07
C SER A 114 41.30 18.53 60.59
N ASN A 115 42.60 18.47 60.35
CA ASN A 115 43.40 17.27 60.56
C ASN A 115 44.48 17.65 61.59
N ARG A 116 44.09 17.64 62.86
CA ARG A 116 45.05 17.48 63.97
C ARG A 116 45.21 16.00 64.24
#